data_AF-A0AAD9MVB8-F1
#
_entry.id   AF-A0AAD9MVB8-F1
#
_cell.length_a   1.000
_cell.length_b   1.000
_cell.length_c   1.000
_cell.angle_alpha   90.00
_cell.angle_beta   90.00
_cell.angle_gamma   90.00
#
_symmetry.space_group_name_H-M   'P 1'
#
loop_
_entity.id
_entity.type
_entity.pdbx_description
1 polymer ?
#
loop_
_entity_poly.entity_id
_entity_poly.type
_entity_poly.pdbx_seq_one_letter_code
_entity_poly.pdbx_strand_id
1 'polypeptide(L)'
;MSRHCYVVGCSNGDYRIKLWKSVKCTTHLVYQGDLPCDCPQPFILYPFPGAVRDPEGQYRWKKAINRADPNKLYTFLEPTQNMVVCSHHFVGGKKTIDNPDPELHLIEKANKRPVQDKSGHERKEDALLERNSIRTMHR
;
A
#
# COMPACT_ATOMS: atom_id res chain seq x y z
N MET A 1 -0.43 -3.35 -14.61
CA MET A 1 0.28 -3.30 -13.31
C MET A 1 -0.49 -2.39 -12.35
N SER A 2 -0.50 -2.66 -11.04
CA SER A 2 -1.17 -1.84 -10.02
C SER A 2 -0.12 -0.99 -9.30
N ARG A 3 -0.39 0.30 -9.15
CA ARG A 3 0.49 1.24 -8.42
C ARG A 3 0.15 1.21 -6.94
N HIS A 4 1.18 1.16 -6.10
CA HIS A 4 1.06 1.17 -4.65
C HIS A 4 1.99 2.22 -4.06
N CYS A 5 1.53 2.85 -2.99
CA CYS A 5 2.34 3.80 -2.25
C CYS A 5 3.61 3.10 -1.77
N TYR A 6 4.75 3.72 -2.04
CA TYR A 6 6.05 3.15 -1.77
C TYR A 6 6.52 3.35 -0.32
N VAL A 7 5.85 4.22 0.44
CA VAL A 7 6.15 4.45 1.85
C VAL A 7 5.84 3.20 2.66
N VAL A 8 6.78 2.81 3.54
CA VAL A 8 6.67 1.60 4.36
C VAL A 8 5.45 1.68 5.27
N GLY A 9 4.65 0.62 5.30
CA GLY A 9 3.42 0.56 6.10
C GLY A 9 2.19 1.16 5.41
N CYS A 10 2.36 1.94 4.35
CA CYS A 10 1.24 2.53 3.63
C CYS A 10 0.56 1.50 2.70
N SER A 11 -0.77 1.39 2.79
CA SER A 11 -1.58 0.49 1.95
C SER A 11 -2.32 1.20 0.82
N ASN A 12 -2.11 2.51 0.66
CA ASN A 12 -2.74 3.29 -0.39
C ASN A 12 -2.23 2.86 -1.77
N GLY A 13 -3.12 2.80 -2.76
CA GLY A 13 -2.80 2.33 -4.11
C GLY A 13 -4.03 2.26 -5.00
N ASP A 14 -3.83 1.84 -6.25
CA ASP A 14 -4.87 1.82 -7.28
C ASP A 14 -6.09 1.00 -6.87
N TYR A 15 -5.91 -0.10 -6.13
CA TYR A 15 -7.03 -0.91 -5.63
C TYR A 15 -8.01 -0.10 -4.77
N ARG A 16 -7.50 0.69 -3.82
CA ARG A 16 -8.35 1.52 -2.93
C ARG A 16 -9.02 2.66 -3.69
N ILE A 17 -8.35 3.21 -4.72
CA ILE A 17 -8.96 4.20 -5.62
C ILE A 17 -10.10 3.57 -6.41
N LYS A 18 -9.90 2.37 -6.97
CA LYS A 18 -10.95 1.63 -7.69
C LYS A 18 -12.13 1.30 -6.79
N LEU A 19 -11.86 0.88 -5.55
CA LEU A 19 -12.91 0.62 -4.56
C LEU A 19 -13.70 1.90 -4.26
N TRP A 20 -13.03 3.03 -4.04
CA TRP A 20 -13.70 4.33 -3.87
C TRP A 20 -14.59 4.65 -5.07
N LYS A 21 -14.08 4.55 -6.30
CA LYS A 21 -14.88 4.79 -7.52
C LYS A 21 -16.09 3.87 -7.66
N SER A 22 -16.04 2.65 -7.11
CA SER A 22 -17.17 1.70 -7.15
C SER A 22 -18.31 2.04 -6.18
N VAL A 23 -18.12 3.01 -5.29
CA VAL A 23 -19.14 3.46 -4.34
C VAL A 23 -19.97 4.58 -4.98
N LYS A 24 -21.30 4.52 -4.82
CA LYS A 24 -22.19 5.63 -5.20
C LYS A 24 -22.01 6.80 -4.25
N CYS A 25 -21.80 7.99 -4.81
CA CYS A 25 -21.80 9.24 -4.08
C CYS A 25 -23.21 9.53 -3.52
N THR A 26 -23.30 9.83 -2.23
CA THR A 26 -24.58 10.14 -1.57
C THR A 26 -25.12 11.51 -1.95
N THR A 27 -24.24 12.45 -2.33
CA THR A 27 -24.62 13.82 -2.72
C THR A 27 -25.04 13.90 -4.17
N HIS A 28 -24.27 13.29 -5.08
CA HIS A 28 -24.47 13.41 -6.52
C HIS A 28 -25.23 12.22 -7.13
N LEU A 29 -25.49 11.16 -6.35
CA LEU A 29 -26.21 9.94 -6.74
C LEU A 29 -25.62 9.16 -7.94
N VAL A 30 -24.43 9.54 -8.39
CA VAL A 30 -23.60 8.84 -9.39
C VAL A 30 -22.41 8.14 -8.72
N TYR A 31 -21.67 7.30 -9.44
CA TYR A 31 -20.44 6.70 -8.91
C TYR A 31 -19.38 7.77 -8.60
N GLN A 32 -18.59 7.54 -7.56
CA GLN A 32 -17.53 8.47 -7.17
C GLN A 32 -16.47 8.60 -8.28
N GLY A 33 -16.12 9.83 -8.63
CA GLY A 33 -15.16 10.13 -9.69
C GLY A 33 -15.72 10.07 -11.12
N ASP A 34 -17.00 9.75 -11.32
CA ASP A 34 -17.71 9.97 -12.58
C ASP A 34 -18.33 11.37 -12.59
N LEU A 35 -18.36 12.03 -13.74
CA LEU A 35 -19.04 13.33 -13.87
C LEU A 35 -20.56 13.15 -13.61
N PRO A 36 -21.22 14.06 -12.87
CA PRO A 36 -20.72 15.36 -12.38
C PRO A 36 -20.13 15.34 -10.95
N CYS A 37 -19.77 14.18 -10.40
CA CYS A 37 -19.25 14.07 -9.03
C CYS A 37 -17.84 14.66 -8.91
N ASP A 38 -17.71 15.70 -8.10
CA ASP A 38 -16.46 16.42 -7.79
C ASP A 38 -15.91 16.08 -6.40
N CYS A 39 -16.48 15.09 -5.71
CA CYS A 39 -16.04 14.71 -4.37
C CYS A 39 -14.55 14.35 -4.38
N PRO A 40 -13.78 14.84 -3.39
CA PRO A 40 -12.35 14.61 -3.36
C PRO A 40 -12.04 13.12 -3.21
N GLN A 41 -11.13 12.63 -4.05
CA GLN A 41 -10.57 11.30 -3.92
C GLN A 41 -9.84 11.17 -2.56
N PRO A 42 -9.85 10.00 -1.89
CA PRO A 42 -9.23 9.83 -0.57
C PRO A 42 -7.73 10.15 -0.51
N PHE A 43 -7.03 10.03 -1.64
CA PHE A 43 -5.62 10.40 -1.81
C PHE A 43 -5.28 10.48 -3.30
N ILE A 44 -4.20 11.18 -3.64
CA ILE A 44 -3.60 11.22 -4.99
C ILE A 44 -2.31 10.41 -4.98
N LEU A 45 -1.99 9.70 -6.07
CA LEU A 45 -0.73 8.98 -6.22
C LEU A 45 0.23 9.81 -7.09
N TYR A 46 1.30 10.33 -6.48
CA TYR A 46 2.34 11.07 -7.18
C TYR A 46 3.45 10.11 -7.63
N PRO A 47 3.85 10.11 -8.91
CA PRO A 47 4.99 9.35 -9.37
C PRO A 47 6.29 9.90 -8.75
N PHE A 48 7.29 9.04 -8.61
CA PHE A 48 8.63 9.51 -8.27
C PHE A 48 9.11 10.54 -9.30
N PRO A 49 9.89 11.55 -8.87
CA PRO A 49 10.57 12.45 -9.80
C PRO A 49 11.41 11.63 -10.78
N GLY A 50 11.34 11.99 -12.05
CA GLY A 50 12.04 11.28 -13.12
C GLY A 50 13.52 11.64 -13.12
N ALA A 51 14.39 10.64 -13.18
CA ALA A 51 15.85 10.81 -13.14
C ALA A 51 16.39 11.82 -14.18
N VAL A 52 15.73 11.95 -15.33
CA VAL A 52 16.13 12.89 -16.40
C VAL A 52 15.65 14.31 -16.12
N ARG A 53 14.44 14.48 -15.56
CA ARG A 53 13.79 15.80 -15.41
C ARG A 53 14.10 16.46 -14.07
N ASP A 54 14.21 15.66 -13.02
CA ASP A 54 14.39 16.11 -11.64
C ASP A 54 15.22 15.08 -10.86
N PRO A 55 16.51 14.93 -11.20
CA PRO A 55 17.41 13.99 -10.52
C PRO A 55 17.57 14.34 -9.03
N GLU A 56 17.61 15.62 -8.68
CA GLU A 56 17.72 16.08 -7.29
C GLU A 56 16.46 15.72 -6.49
N GLY A 57 15.26 15.92 -7.04
CA GLY A 57 14.01 15.48 -6.41
C GLY A 57 13.95 13.98 -6.26
N GLN A 58 14.42 13.23 -7.26
CA GLN A 58 14.48 11.78 -7.16
C GLN A 58 15.41 11.34 -6.02
N TYR A 59 16.57 11.98 -5.89
CA TYR A 59 17.50 11.77 -4.79
C TYR A 59 16.86 12.10 -3.43
N ARG A 60 16.20 13.26 -3.30
CA ARG A 60 15.53 13.67 -2.05
C ARG A 60 14.45 12.67 -1.64
N TRP A 61 13.64 12.19 -2.59
CA TRP A 61 12.62 11.18 -2.31
C TRP A 61 13.22 9.82 -1.93
N LYS A 62 14.24 9.35 -2.65
CA LYS A 62 14.97 8.10 -2.30
C LYS A 62 15.50 8.18 -0.87
N LYS A 63 16.08 9.33 -0.48
CA LYS A 63 16.64 9.58 0.85
C LYS A 63 15.57 9.74 1.94
N ALA A 64 14.45 10.42 1.65
CA ALA A 64 13.38 10.65 2.62
C ALA A 64 12.59 9.36 2.91
N ILE A 65 12.20 8.64 1.86
CA ILE A 65 11.42 7.41 1.98
C ILE A 65 12.29 6.25 2.47
N ASN A 66 13.63 6.37 2.33
CA ASN A 66 14.69 5.39 2.61
C ASN A 66 14.13 4.14 3.26
N ARG A 67 13.77 3.19 2.39
CA ARG A 67 13.17 1.89 2.72
C ARG A 67 13.87 1.40 3.98
N ALA A 68 13.09 1.14 5.02
CA ALA A 68 13.50 0.53 6.27
C ALA A 68 14.07 -0.90 6.06
N ASP A 69 15.18 -1.00 5.35
CA ASP A 69 16.10 -2.12 5.31
C ASP A 69 17.47 -1.54 5.70
N PRO A 70 17.91 -1.75 6.96
CA PRO A 70 19.19 -1.23 7.42
C PRO A 70 20.39 -1.75 6.60
N ASN A 71 20.19 -2.76 5.76
CA ASN A 71 21.22 -3.37 4.92
C ASN A 71 21.20 -2.90 3.46
N LYS A 72 20.23 -2.06 3.04
CA LYS A 72 20.17 -1.55 1.67
C LYS A 72 20.18 -0.03 1.67
N LEU A 73 21.30 0.54 1.23
CA LEU A 73 21.40 1.96 0.97
C LEU A 73 20.34 2.40 -0.05
N TYR A 74 19.70 3.54 0.22
CA TYR A 74 18.77 4.19 -0.69
C TYR A 74 19.35 4.44 -2.09
N THR A 75 20.68 4.46 -2.24
CA THR A 75 21.35 4.63 -3.54
C THR A 75 20.99 3.53 -4.54
N PHE A 76 20.73 2.30 -4.08
CA PHE A 76 20.32 1.16 -4.91
C PHE A 76 18.83 1.14 -5.26
N LEU A 77 18.04 2.07 -4.73
CA LEU A 77 16.64 2.18 -5.07
C LEU A 77 16.46 2.76 -6.47
N GLU A 78 16.05 1.96 -7.44
CA GLU A 78 15.70 2.43 -8.79
C GLU A 78 14.18 2.61 -8.91
N PRO A 79 13.64 3.84 -8.88
CA PRO A 79 12.20 4.06 -8.97
C PRO A 79 11.67 3.66 -10.34
N THR A 80 10.68 2.77 -10.35
CA THR A 80 9.94 2.38 -11.55
C THR A 80 8.67 3.23 -11.69
N GLN A 81 8.04 3.20 -12.86
CA GLN A 81 6.78 3.91 -13.11
C GLN A 81 5.62 3.52 -12.18
N ASN A 82 5.69 2.33 -11.55
CA ASN A 82 4.67 1.87 -10.60
C ASN A 82 4.93 2.30 -9.16
N MET A 83 6.09 2.88 -8.89
CA MET A 83 6.47 3.37 -7.58
C MET A 83 5.96 4.80 -7.45
N VAL A 84 4.99 4.97 -6.56
CA VAL A 84 4.28 6.22 -6.34
C VAL A 84 4.25 6.53 -4.84
N VAL A 85 4.02 7.78 -4.48
CA VAL A 85 3.81 8.18 -3.08
C VAL A 85 2.44 8.85 -2.99
N CYS A 86 1.63 8.41 -2.02
CA CYS A 86 0.30 8.96 -1.87
C CYS A 86 0.33 10.33 -1.19
N SER A 87 -0.69 11.13 -1.44
CA SER A 87 -0.77 12.51 -0.98
C SER A 87 -0.74 12.67 0.55
N HIS A 88 -1.06 11.62 1.33
CA HIS A 88 -0.97 11.63 2.80
C HIS A 88 0.44 11.83 3.35
N HIS A 89 1.48 11.67 2.52
CA HIS A 89 2.87 11.89 2.93
C HIS A 89 3.38 13.30 2.65
N PHE A 90 2.54 14.18 2.09
CA PHE A 90 2.90 15.57 1.79
C PHE A 90 2.19 16.53 2.74
N VAL A 91 2.88 17.62 3.08
CA VAL A 91 2.30 18.71 3.88
C VAL A 91 1.03 19.23 3.19
N GLY A 92 -0.07 19.36 3.95
CA GLY A 92 -1.36 19.79 3.41
C GLY A 92 -2.01 18.80 2.44
N GLY A 93 -1.51 17.57 2.36
CA GLY A 93 -2.06 16.53 1.48
C GLY A 93 -1.81 16.78 0.00
N LYS A 94 -0.81 17.60 -0.37
CA LYS A 94 -0.50 17.94 -1.78
C LYS A 94 0.99 18.18 -1.97
N LYS A 95 1.52 17.69 -3.10
CA LYS A 95 2.84 18.10 -3.59
C LYS A 95 2.74 19.52 -4.15
N THR A 96 3.46 20.47 -3.57
CA THR A 96 3.53 21.85 -4.07
C THR A 96 4.94 22.19 -4.55
N ILE A 97 5.14 23.43 -5.02
CA ILE A 97 6.49 23.94 -5.35
C ILE A 97 7.30 24.12 -4.07
N ASP A 98 6.68 24.67 -3.02
CA ASP A 98 7.34 24.95 -1.74
C ASP A 98 7.55 23.68 -0.90
N ASN A 99 6.66 22.68 -1.03
CA ASN A 99 6.74 21.38 -0.35
C ASN A 99 6.67 20.25 -1.39
N PRO A 100 7.74 20.05 -2.18
CA PRO A 100 7.75 19.09 -3.28
C PRO A 100 7.99 17.65 -2.83
N ASP A 101 8.41 17.45 -1.58
CA ASP A 101 8.91 16.19 -1.07
C ASP A 101 7.95 15.58 -0.03
N PRO A 102 7.91 14.24 0.07
CA PRO A 102 7.15 13.59 1.12
C PRO A 102 7.91 13.72 2.44
N GLU A 103 7.22 14.24 3.45
CA GLU A 103 7.80 14.57 4.76
C GLU A 103 7.05 13.90 5.92
N LEU A 104 5.81 13.46 5.68
CA LEU A 104 4.92 12.93 6.71
C LEU A 104 4.83 11.41 6.65
N HIS A 105 4.74 10.77 7.82
CA HIS A 105 4.42 9.34 7.96
C HIS A 105 5.36 8.39 7.17
N LEU A 106 6.64 8.77 6.99
CA LEU A 106 7.61 8.04 6.16
C LEU A 106 8.05 6.72 6.78
N ILE A 107 7.98 6.63 8.10
CA ILE A 107 8.22 5.42 8.90
C ILE A 107 7.04 5.31 9.85
N GLU A 108 5.86 4.98 9.33
CA GLU A 108 4.84 4.45 10.23
C GLU A 108 5.38 3.13 10.76
N LYS A 109 5.74 3.13 12.06
CA LYS A 109 6.08 1.92 12.82
C LYS A 109 5.13 0.84 12.34
N ALA A 110 5.67 -0.17 11.68
CA ALA A 110 4.91 -1.27 11.11
C ALA A 110 3.98 -1.80 12.20
N ASN A 111 2.75 -1.30 12.23
CA ASN A 111 1.77 -1.73 13.20
C ASN A 111 1.49 -3.16 12.77
N LYS A 112 1.94 -4.06 13.64
CA LYS A 112 1.84 -5.50 13.54
C LYS A 112 0.48 -5.80 12.90
N ARG A 113 0.48 -6.33 11.67
CA ARG A 113 -0.70 -7.09 11.26
C ARG A 113 -0.92 -8.09 12.39
N PRO A 114 -2.12 -8.19 12.99
CA PRO A 114 -2.39 -9.34 13.84
C PRO A 114 -2.06 -10.53 12.95
N VAL A 115 -1.05 -11.31 13.34
CA VAL A 115 -0.82 -12.61 12.72
C VAL A 115 -2.17 -13.29 12.84
N GLN A 116 -2.80 -13.58 11.70
CA GLN A 116 -3.92 -14.49 11.68
C GLN A 116 -3.38 -15.77 12.31
N ASP A 117 -3.85 -16.04 13.51
CA ASP A 117 -3.53 -17.23 14.26
C ASP A 117 -3.74 -18.44 13.33
N LYS A 118 -2.65 -19.17 13.05
CA LYS A 118 -2.67 -20.38 12.23
C LYS A 118 -3.17 -21.60 13.03
N SER A 119 -3.85 -21.42 14.17
CA SER A 119 -4.52 -22.48 14.94
C SER A 119 -5.65 -23.23 14.19
N GLY A 120 -5.89 -22.91 12.92
CA GLY A 120 -6.81 -23.65 12.05
C GLY A 120 -6.21 -24.87 11.34
N HIS A 121 -4.88 -25.07 11.32
CA HIS A 121 -4.29 -26.15 10.53
C HIS A 121 -4.04 -27.47 11.30
N GLU A 122 -3.86 -27.43 12.62
CA GLU A 122 -3.56 -28.64 13.41
C GLU A 122 -4.77 -29.55 13.63
N ARG A 123 -6.00 -29.02 13.55
CA ARG A 123 -7.23 -29.84 13.73
C ARG A 123 -7.55 -30.83 12.60
N LYS A 124 -6.80 -30.82 11.50
CA LYS A 124 -7.06 -31.71 10.36
C LYS A 124 -6.23 -32.99 10.37
N GLU A 125 -5.10 -33.03 11.08
CA GLU A 125 -4.28 -34.24 11.18
C GLU A 125 -4.82 -35.22 12.23
N ASP A 126 -5.32 -34.71 13.37
CA ASP A 126 -5.92 -35.55 14.42
C ASP A 126 -7.20 -36.27 13.93
N ALA A 127 -8.04 -35.57 13.16
CA ALA A 127 -9.26 -36.16 12.59
C ALA A 127 -9.01 -37.21 11.48
N LEU A 128 -7.80 -37.23 10.90
CA LEU A 128 -7.41 -38.22 9.90
C LEU A 128 -6.81 -39.48 10.55
N LEU A 129 -6.06 -39.31 11.64
CA LEU A 129 -5.53 -40.41 12.46
C LEU A 129 -6.65 -41.19 13.16
N GLU A 130 -7.67 -40.51 13.67
CA GLU A 130 -8.78 -41.16 14.36
C GLU A 130 -9.68 -41.98 13.41
N ARG A 131 -9.91 -41.51 12.17
CA ARG A 131 -10.64 -42.29 11.14
C ARG A 131 -9.86 -43.51 10.65
N ASN A 132 -8.53 -43.43 10.60
CA ASN A 132 -7.70 -44.55 10.17
C ASN A 132 -7.55 -45.62 11.27
N SER A 133 -7.67 -45.24 12.55
CA SER A 133 -7.65 -46.20 13.67
C SER A 133 -8.93 -47.04 13.77
N ILE A 134 -10.09 -46.46 13.44
CA ILE A 134 -11.39 -47.17 13.46
C ILE A 134 -11.50 -48.21 12.33
N ARG A 135 -10.82 -47.99 11.19
CA ARG A 135 -10.88 -48.90 10.04
C ARG A 135 -10.06 -50.19 10.20
N THR A 136 -9.20 -50.27 11.21
CA THR A 136 -8.33 -51.44 11.46
C THR A 136 -8.88 -52.41 12.50
N MET A 137 -10.02 -52.13 13.14
CA MET A 137 -10.63 -53.01 14.16
C MET A 137 -11.82 -53.85 13.66
N HIS A 138 -12.15 -53.77 12.37
CA HIS A 138 -13.14 -54.65 11.73
C HIS A 138 -12.53 -55.43 10.56
N ARG A 139 -11.53 -56.25 10.88
CA ARG A 139 -11.14 -57.39 10.05
C ARG A 139 -10.76 -58.58 10.92
#